data_AF-A0A4Y7U9F1-F1
#
_entry.id   AF-A0A4Y7U9F1-F1
#
_cell.length_a   1.000
_cell.length_b   1.000
_cell.length_c   1.000
_cell.angle_alpha   90.00
_cell.angle_beta   90.00
_cell.angle_gamma   90.00
#
_symmetry.space_group_name_H-M   'P 1'
#
loop_
_entity.id
_entity.type
_entity.pdbx_description
1 polymer ?
#
loop_
_entity_poly.entity_id
_entity_poly.type
_entity_poly.pdbx_seq_one_letter_code
_entity_poly.pdbx_strand_id
1 'polypeptide(L)'
;MKNFKMKPRLITLLVLAIGFLTLSWGIVGHERINKAAVMALPQQLQVFFYNHIDFITQEASVPDIRKYALNYKDENPRHYFDMENFGAVDSIPQTMEAAKKKYDAKFLNDNGILPWYLEDMMGKLTKAFKDKNRAEILFLAADLGHYIGDAHMPLHTSANHDGQLTDQKGIHALWESKLPELFAKNYKLNVPQAQYYEDVHKAIWNMINDTHSLAQPLLDVDKKLRTTTPENKVFVMDADGKVLKSKYNSAVFSDEYAKKLHEQLNGMVENQMRKAITATASFWYTAWVNAGKPDLSNLDAPAVTQRNYQALRDDLKLFQQGDLFGIRNQND
;
A
#
# COMPACT_ATOMS: atom_id res chain seq x y z
N MET A 1 18.13 22.43 -42.45
CA MET A 1 17.28 21.68 -41.50
C MET A 1 18.00 20.37 -41.16
N LYS A 2 18.54 20.22 -39.95
CA LYS A 2 19.24 18.98 -39.54
C LYS A 2 18.21 17.95 -39.07
N ASN A 3 18.04 16.89 -39.85
CA ASN A 3 17.21 15.74 -39.49
C ASN A 3 17.91 14.92 -38.40
N PHE A 4 17.42 15.01 -37.17
CA PHE A 4 17.81 14.09 -36.10
C PHE A 4 17.12 12.74 -36.31
N LYS A 5 17.83 11.79 -36.93
CA LYS A 5 17.45 10.37 -36.88
C LYS A 5 17.94 9.79 -35.55
N MET A 6 17.05 9.68 -34.57
CA MET A 6 17.35 8.95 -33.33
C MET A 6 17.51 7.45 -33.64
N LYS A 7 18.61 6.85 -33.20
CA LYS A 7 18.90 5.42 -33.41
C LYS A 7 17.98 4.57 -32.53
N PRO A 8 17.46 3.43 -33.02
CA PRO A 8 16.47 2.59 -32.31
C PRO A 8 16.95 2.06 -30.95
N ARG A 9 18.27 1.99 -30.70
CA ARG A 9 18.85 1.61 -29.39
C ARG A 9 18.60 2.63 -28.28
N LEU A 10 18.36 3.91 -28.61
CA LEU A 10 18.05 4.94 -27.60
C LEU A 10 16.61 4.82 -27.08
N ILE A 11 15.69 4.27 -27.90
CA ILE A 11 14.29 4.05 -27.54
C ILE A 11 14.18 2.83 -26.60
N THR A 12 14.97 1.78 -26.83
CA THR A 12 15.01 0.59 -25.96
C THR A 12 15.54 0.89 -24.55
N LEU A 13 16.49 1.82 -24.42
CA LEU A 13 17.01 2.27 -23.11
C LEU A 13 16.03 3.18 -22.35
N LEU A 14 15.18 3.93 -23.06
CA LEU A 14 14.14 4.76 -22.42
C LEU A 14 12.94 3.96 -21.93
N VAL A 15 12.60 2.85 -22.58
CA VAL A 15 11.49 1.96 -22.15
C VAL A 15 11.90 1.10 -20.95
N LEU A 16 13.18 0.74 -20.81
CA LEU A 16 13.69 0.02 -19.62
C LEU A 16 13.89 0.92 -18.39
N ALA A 17 13.92 2.25 -18.56
CA ALA A 17 14.12 3.20 -17.46
C ALA A 17 12.85 3.43 -16.62
N ILE A 18 11.67 3.08 -17.12
CA ILE A 18 10.38 3.29 -16.43
C ILE A 18 10.05 2.12 -15.46
N GLY A 19 10.77 0.99 -15.54
CA GLY A 19 10.42 -0.23 -14.80
C GLY A 19 10.93 -0.36 -13.36
N PHE A 20 11.59 0.64 -12.78
CA PHE A 20 12.24 0.46 -11.47
C PHE A 20 12.07 1.66 -10.54
N LEU A 21 10.84 1.85 -10.06
CA LEU A 21 10.56 2.64 -8.87
C LEU A 21 10.09 1.64 -7.80
N THR A 22 10.94 1.38 -6.81
CA THR A 22 10.50 0.74 -5.56
C THR A 22 9.90 1.85 -4.72
N LEU A 23 8.59 1.74 -4.62
CA LEU A 23 7.64 2.70 -4.11
C LEU A 23 7.17 2.21 -2.73
N SER A 24 6.64 3.10 -1.89
CA SER A 24 6.27 2.78 -0.51
C SER A 24 5.14 1.73 -0.48
N TRP A 25 5.26 0.74 0.42
CA TRP A 25 5.09 -0.69 0.08
C TRP A 25 5.66 -1.04 -1.30
N GLY A 26 6.67 -1.93 -1.34
CA GLY A 26 7.13 -2.44 -2.63
C GLY A 26 5.93 -2.94 -3.43
N ILE A 27 5.85 -2.60 -4.73
CA ILE A 27 4.73 -2.85 -5.67
C ILE A 27 3.92 -4.13 -5.33
N VAL A 28 4.64 -5.20 -4.98
CA VAL A 28 4.13 -6.49 -4.46
C VAL A 28 3.04 -6.37 -3.38
N GLY A 29 3.21 -5.51 -2.37
CA GLY A 29 2.29 -5.32 -1.26
C GLY A 29 0.96 -4.73 -1.70
N HIS A 30 0.99 -3.55 -2.33
CA HIS A 30 -0.22 -2.86 -2.81
C HIS A 30 -0.99 -3.67 -3.85
N GLU A 31 -0.29 -4.26 -4.82
CA GLU A 31 -0.92 -5.12 -5.83
C GLU A 31 -1.69 -6.27 -5.18
N ARG A 32 -1.07 -6.96 -4.21
CA ARG A 32 -1.70 -8.07 -3.48
C ARG A 32 -2.88 -7.62 -2.64
N ILE A 33 -2.75 -6.49 -1.94
CA ILE A 33 -3.81 -5.94 -1.11
C ILE A 33 -5.04 -5.62 -1.96
N ASN A 34 -4.87 -4.85 -3.03
CA ASN A 34 -5.97 -4.45 -3.90
C ASN A 34 -6.60 -5.65 -4.62
N LYS A 35 -5.78 -6.57 -5.15
CA LYS A 35 -6.28 -7.78 -5.80
C LYS A 35 -7.09 -8.66 -4.87
N ALA A 36 -6.59 -8.90 -3.65
CA ALA A 36 -7.28 -9.69 -2.65
C ALA A 36 -8.56 -8.99 -2.15
N ALA A 37 -8.55 -7.66 -2.06
CA ALA A 37 -9.73 -6.89 -1.63
C ALA A 37 -10.91 -7.09 -2.59
N VAL A 38 -10.67 -7.19 -3.90
CA VAL A 38 -11.72 -7.55 -4.89
C VAL A 38 -12.39 -8.89 -4.54
N MET A 39 -11.60 -9.86 -4.09
CA MET A 39 -12.08 -11.20 -3.74
C MET A 39 -12.86 -11.25 -2.41
N ALA A 40 -12.69 -10.24 -1.57
CA ALA A 40 -13.41 -10.08 -0.31
C ALA A 40 -14.73 -9.28 -0.45
N LEU A 41 -15.05 -8.74 -1.63
CA LEU A 41 -16.29 -7.97 -1.84
C LEU A 41 -17.54 -8.86 -1.89
N PRO A 42 -18.73 -8.31 -1.55
CA PRO A 42 -19.99 -8.99 -1.83
C PRO A 42 -20.22 -9.12 -3.34
N GLN A 43 -20.98 -10.15 -3.76
CA GLN A 43 -21.10 -10.59 -5.15
C GLN A 43 -21.36 -9.46 -6.17
N GLN A 44 -22.25 -8.51 -5.84
CA GLN A 44 -22.60 -7.41 -6.76
C GLN A 44 -21.41 -6.51 -7.08
N LEU A 45 -20.62 -6.14 -6.07
CA LEU A 45 -19.40 -5.35 -6.26
C LEU A 45 -18.28 -6.22 -6.82
N GLN A 46 -18.16 -7.45 -6.33
CA GLN A 46 -17.11 -8.37 -6.75
C GLN A 46 -17.11 -8.61 -8.26
N VAL A 47 -18.28 -8.84 -8.88
CA VAL A 47 -18.35 -9.03 -10.34
C VAL A 47 -17.86 -7.79 -11.09
N PHE A 48 -18.30 -6.61 -10.67
CA PHE A 48 -17.87 -5.34 -11.27
C PHE A 48 -16.36 -5.14 -11.13
N PHE A 49 -15.81 -5.24 -9.91
CA PHE A 49 -14.38 -5.03 -9.68
C PHE A 49 -13.51 -6.12 -10.32
N TYR A 50 -13.99 -7.37 -10.35
CA TYR A 50 -13.26 -8.46 -10.97
C TYR A 50 -13.09 -8.29 -12.48
N ASN A 51 -14.08 -7.67 -13.14
CA ASN A 51 -13.94 -7.31 -14.56
C ASN A 51 -12.76 -6.36 -14.84
N HIS A 52 -12.30 -5.63 -13.83
CA HIS A 52 -11.20 -4.66 -13.90
C HIS A 52 -10.06 -5.03 -12.96
N ILE A 53 -9.94 -6.29 -12.55
CA ILE A 53 -9.00 -6.69 -11.48
C ILE A 53 -7.55 -6.37 -11.82
N ASP A 54 -7.14 -6.50 -13.09
CA ASP A 54 -5.79 -6.15 -13.52
C ASP A 54 -5.52 -4.65 -13.40
N PHE A 55 -6.50 -3.83 -13.75
CA PHE A 55 -6.42 -2.38 -13.56
C PHE A 55 -6.32 -2.03 -12.07
N ILE A 56 -7.21 -2.56 -11.24
CA ILE A 56 -7.22 -2.32 -9.78
C ILE A 56 -5.92 -2.76 -9.11
N THR A 57 -5.31 -3.84 -9.62
CA THR A 57 -4.03 -4.37 -9.16
C THR A 57 -2.90 -3.42 -9.54
N GLN A 58 -2.74 -3.09 -10.82
CA GLN A 58 -1.61 -2.27 -11.31
C GLN A 58 -1.71 -0.82 -10.84
N GLU A 59 -2.92 -0.25 -10.82
CA GLU A 59 -3.17 1.12 -10.38
C GLU A 59 -2.86 1.30 -8.89
N ALA A 60 -2.82 0.22 -8.11
CA ALA A 60 -2.47 0.26 -6.69
C ALA A 60 -1.08 0.84 -6.38
N SER A 61 -0.18 0.92 -7.37
CA SER A 61 1.16 1.52 -7.20
C SER A 61 1.27 2.95 -7.73
N VAL A 62 0.22 3.48 -8.35
CA VAL A 62 0.26 4.79 -9.04
C VAL A 62 0.39 5.99 -8.10
N PRO A 63 -0.22 6.04 -6.90
CA PRO A 63 0.04 7.12 -5.93
C PRO A 63 1.52 7.39 -5.72
N ASP A 64 2.29 6.34 -5.52
CA ASP A 64 3.73 6.48 -5.40
C ASP A 64 4.43 6.86 -6.71
N ILE A 65 3.97 6.39 -7.87
CA ILE A 65 4.50 6.89 -9.16
C ILE A 65 4.29 8.40 -9.25
N ARG A 66 3.15 8.94 -8.79
CA ARG A 66 2.91 10.40 -8.75
C ARG A 66 3.90 11.11 -7.82
N LYS A 67 4.20 10.53 -6.66
CA LYS A 67 5.20 11.03 -5.71
C LYS A 67 6.59 11.10 -6.32
N TYR A 68 7.11 10.00 -6.86
CA TYR A 68 8.51 9.90 -7.27
C TYR A 68 8.79 10.27 -8.73
N ALA A 69 7.90 9.92 -9.67
CA ALA A 69 8.12 10.15 -11.10
C ALA A 69 7.61 11.52 -11.56
N LEU A 70 6.47 11.97 -11.02
CA LEU A 70 5.86 13.24 -11.40
C LEU A 70 6.24 14.40 -10.46
N ASN A 71 6.94 14.11 -9.36
CA ASN A 71 7.36 15.08 -8.34
C ASN A 71 6.19 15.97 -7.88
N TYR A 72 5.00 15.38 -7.76
CA TYR A 72 3.81 16.08 -7.31
C TYR A 72 3.92 16.28 -5.80
N LYS A 73 4.39 17.46 -5.40
CA LYS A 73 4.76 17.75 -3.99
C LYS A 73 3.61 17.52 -3.01
N ASP A 74 2.38 17.79 -3.44
CA ASP A 74 1.18 17.60 -2.62
C ASP A 74 0.85 16.11 -2.41
N GLU A 75 1.45 15.19 -3.17
CA GLU A 75 1.25 13.75 -3.02
C GLU A 75 1.95 13.22 -1.78
N ASN A 76 3.19 13.63 -1.55
CA ASN A 76 4.04 13.08 -0.51
C ASN A 76 3.36 12.98 0.87
N PRO A 77 2.74 14.05 1.43
CA PRO A 77 2.12 13.97 2.75
C PRO A 77 0.88 13.06 2.81
N ARG A 78 0.37 12.56 1.70
CA ARG A 78 -0.83 11.69 1.67
C ARG A 78 -0.53 10.25 2.06
N HIS A 79 0.73 9.84 2.07
CA HIS A 79 1.16 8.46 2.30
C HIS A 79 1.46 8.14 3.77
N TYR A 80 1.49 9.14 4.66
CA TYR A 80 1.93 8.91 6.03
C TYR A 80 1.29 9.89 7.00
N PHE A 81 1.51 9.62 8.29
CA PHE A 81 1.10 10.45 9.40
C PHE A 81 2.05 10.22 10.58
N ASP A 82 3.01 11.12 10.77
CA ASP A 82 4.02 11.06 11.83
C ASP A 82 3.38 11.41 13.19
N MET A 83 2.63 10.45 13.73
CA MET A 83 1.68 10.65 14.82
C MET A 83 2.30 11.33 16.04
N GLU A 84 3.53 10.99 16.40
CA GLU A 84 4.23 11.53 17.57
C GLU A 84 4.49 13.04 17.47
N ASN A 85 4.62 13.57 16.25
CA ASN A 85 4.89 15.00 16.05
C ASN A 85 3.64 15.87 16.27
N PHE A 86 2.44 15.28 16.22
CA PHE A 86 1.17 16.00 16.45
C PHE A 86 0.87 16.23 17.95
N GLY A 87 1.67 15.66 18.85
CA GLY A 87 1.51 15.76 20.30
C GLY A 87 0.75 14.59 20.90
N ALA A 88 0.10 14.80 22.04
CA ALA A 88 -0.69 13.76 22.69
C ALA A 88 -1.87 13.32 21.78
N VAL A 89 -2.15 12.02 21.74
CA VAL A 89 -3.13 11.39 20.85
C VAL A 89 -4.52 12.01 20.97
N ASP A 90 -4.95 12.32 22.19
CA ASP A 90 -6.22 12.96 22.51
C ASP A 90 -6.31 14.44 22.04
N SER A 91 -5.16 15.06 21.75
CA SER A 91 -5.07 16.44 21.27
C SER A 91 -5.06 16.54 19.74
N ILE A 92 -4.97 15.41 19.02
CA ILE A 92 -4.89 15.39 17.56
C ILE A 92 -6.24 15.82 16.98
N PRO A 93 -6.27 16.84 16.09
CA PRO A 93 -7.49 17.30 15.46
C PRO A 93 -8.17 16.20 14.64
N GLN A 94 -9.44 15.96 14.93
CA GLN A 94 -10.19 14.89 14.27
C GLN A 94 -10.55 15.23 12.80
N THR A 95 -10.58 16.51 12.41
CA THR A 95 -10.89 16.93 11.04
C THR A 95 -9.76 17.71 10.40
N MET A 96 -9.65 17.65 9.07
CA MET A 96 -8.65 18.42 8.33
C MET A 96 -8.79 19.93 8.56
N GLU A 97 -10.03 20.42 8.69
CA GLU A 97 -10.29 21.84 8.95
C GLU A 97 -9.83 22.26 10.35
N ALA A 98 -9.96 21.39 11.35
CA ALA A 98 -9.38 21.64 12.67
C ALA A 98 -7.84 21.53 12.64
N ALA A 99 -7.29 20.60 11.85
CA ALA A 99 -5.84 20.44 11.66
C ALA A 99 -5.21 21.71 11.05
N LYS A 100 -5.81 22.26 9.98
CA LYS A 100 -5.34 23.51 9.34
C LYS A 100 -5.44 24.76 10.23
N LYS A 101 -6.31 24.74 11.25
CA LYS A 101 -6.39 25.82 12.25
C LYS A 101 -5.32 25.70 13.32
N LYS A 102 -4.90 24.48 13.65
CA LYS A 102 -3.93 24.20 14.72
C LYS A 102 -2.48 24.20 14.20
N TYR A 103 -2.25 23.72 12.99
CA TYR A 103 -0.93 23.55 12.39
C TYR A 103 -0.81 24.31 11.08
N ASP A 104 0.38 24.85 10.80
CA ASP A 104 0.65 25.49 9.52
C ASP A 104 0.83 24.47 8.38
N ALA A 105 0.81 24.98 7.14
CA ALA A 105 0.91 24.13 5.95
C ALA A 105 2.25 23.39 5.85
N LYS A 106 3.35 23.98 6.35
CA LYS A 106 4.67 23.33 6.33
C LYS A 106 4.68 22.13 7.27
N PHE A 107 4.14 22.31 8.47
CA PHE A 107 4.01 21.24 9.45
C PHE A 107 3.19 20.07 8.88
N LEU A 108 2.01 20.34 8.30
CA LEU A 108 1.18 19.29 7.71
C LEU A 108 1.87 18.59 6.52
N ASN A 109 2.60 19.34 5.71
CA ASN A 109 3.35 18.77 4.60
C ASN A 109 4.51 17.88 5.05
N ASP A 110 5.18 18.24 6.14
CA ASP A 110 6.35 17.50 6.63
C ASP A 110 5.95 16.27 7.47
N ASN A 111 4.81 16.33 8.16
CA ASN A 111 4.36 15.28 9.09
C ASN A 111 3.22 14.40 8.56
N GLY A 112 2.74 14.66 7.35
CA GLY A 112 1.74 13.83 6.70
C GLY A 112 0.30 14.10 7.16
N ILE A 113 -0.64 13.72 6.30
CA ILE A 113 -2.08 14.00 6.41
C ILE A 113 -2.96 12.78 6.09
N LEU A 114 -2.37 11.58 6.03
CA LEU A 114 -3.02 10.35 5.57
C LEU A 114 -4.43 10.11 6.17
N PRO A 115 -4.68 10.20 7.50
CA PRO A 115 -6.02 9.96 8.08
C PRO A 115 -7.09 10.87 7.48
N TRP A 116 -6.79 12.16 7.35
CA TRP A 116 -7.74 13.13 6.80
C TRP A 116 -7.91 12.98 5.28
N TYR A 117 -6.86 12.57 4.58
CA TYR A 117 -6.93 12.32 3.15
C TYR A 117 -7.78 11.08 2.82
N LEU A 118 -7.74 10.05 3.66
CA LEU A 118 -8.63 8.89 3.53
C LEU A 118 -10.11 9.28 3.65
N GLU A 119 -10.46 10.21 4.53
CA GLU A 119 -11.83 10.74 4.63
C GLU A 119 -12.28 11.46 3.35
N ASP A 120 -11.41 12.30 2.78
CA ASP A 120 -11.68 12.99 1.51
C ASP A 120 -11.86 11.99 0.35
N MET A 121 -10.99 10.97 0.26
CA MET A 121 -11.09 9.90 -0.71
C MET A 121 -12.39 9.10 -0.58
N MET A 122 -12.85 8.84 0.65
CA MET A 122 -14.14 8.20 0.89
C MET A 122 -15.32 9.02 0.38
N GLY A 123 -15.29 10.34 0.57
CA GLY A 123 -16.30 11.24 0.01
C GLY A 123 -16.32 11.21 -1.52
N LYS A 124 -15.13 11.27 -2.14
CA LYS A 124 -14.98 11.20 -3.61
C LYS A 124 -15.47 9.87 -4.18
N LEU A 125 -15.06 8.74 -3.59
CA LEU A 125 -15.47 7.42 -4.06
C LEU A 125 -16.98 7.21 -3.90
N THR A 126 -17.57 7.66 -2.79
CA THR A 126 -19.02 7.62 -2.58
C THR A 126 -19.76 8.42 -3.66
N LYS A 127 -19.26 9.61 -4.00
CA LYS A 127 -19.82 10.42 -5.09
C LYS A 127 -19.69 9.72 -6.45
N ALA A 128 -18.53 9.15 -6.76
CA ALA A 128 -18.30 8.43 -8.01
C ALA A 128 -19.27 7.24 -8.18
N PHE A 129 -19.52 6.49 -7.09
CA PHE A 129 -20.56 5.45 -7.08
C PHE A 129 -21.95 6.02 -7.35
N LYS A 130 -22.33 7.11 -6.66
CA LYS A 130 -23.65 7.75 -6.83
C LYS A 130 -23.89 8.21 -8.27
N ASP A 131 -22.86 8.77 -8.89
CA ASP A 131 -22.91 9.24 -10.28
C ASP A 131 -22.74 8.10 -11.29
N LYS A 132 -22.48 6.87 -10.81
CA LYS A 132 -22.17 5.68 -11.61
C LYS A 132 -21.03 5.91 -12.61
N ASN A 133 -20.06 6.75 -12.26
CA ASN A 133 -18.92 7.03 -13.12
C ASN A 133 -17.89 5.90 -13.00
N ARG A 134 -17.95 4.92 -13.90
CA ARG A 134 -17.09 3.74 -13.87
C ARG A 134 -15.60 4.09 -13.74
N ALA A 135 -15.11 5.03 -14.54
CA ALA A 135 -13.69 5.35 -14.54
C ALA A 135 -13.25 5.92 -13.18
N GLU A 136 -14.00 6.89 -12.65
CA GLU A 136 -13.70 7.46 -11.33
C GLU A 136 -13.82 6.43 -10.20
N ILE A 137 -14.81 5.54 -10.24
CA ILE A 137 -14.93 4.45 -9.25
C ILE A 137 -13.65 3.62 -9.23
N LEU A 138 -13.17 3.18 -10.40
CA LEU A 138 -12.00 2.31 -10.50
C LEU A 138 -10.72 3.02 -10.04
N PHE A 139 -10.47 4.26 -10.51
CA PHE A 139 -9.30 5.04 -10.11
C PHE A 139 -9.30 5.35 -8.61
N LEU A 140 -10.41 5.90 -8.09
CA LEU A 140 -10.50 6.27 -6.67
C LEU A 140 -10.46 5.05 -5.75
N ALA A 141 -11.02 3.91 -6.17
CA ALA A 141 -10.93 2.69 -5.39
C ALA A 141 -9.49 2.16 -5.33
N ALA A 142 -8.79 2.10 -6.47
CA ALA A 142 -7.39 1.65 -6.50
C ALA A 142 -6.48 2.54 -5.65
N ASP A 143 -6.61 3.87 -5.80
CA ASP A 143 -5.92 4.88 -4.99
C ASP A 143 -6.26 4.72 -3.50
N LEU A 144 -7.54 4.62 -3.14
CA LEU A 144 -7.94 4.43 -1.74
C LEU A 144 -7.34 3.14 -1.16
N GLY A 145 -7.29 2.06 -1.94
CA GLY A 145 -6.66 0.81 -1.52
C GLY A 145 -5.15 0.94 -1.27
N HIS A 146 -4.46 1.77 -2.04
CA HIS A 146 -3.05 2.12 -1.79
C HIS A 146 -2.89 2.83 -0.44
N TYR A 147 -3.59 3.94 -0.23
CA TYR A 147 -3.44 4.72 1.02
C TYR A 147 -3.90 3.94 2.25
N ILE A 148 -4.87 3.03 2.12
CA ILE A 148 -5.22 2.08 3.19
C ILE A 148 -4.09 1.09 3.44
N GLY A 149 -3.41 0.62 2.38
CA GLY A 149 -2.17 -0.14 2.51
C GLY A 149 -1.14 0.62 3.35
N ASP A 150 -0.81 1.85 2.97
CA ASP A 150 0.10 2.74 3.72
C ASP A 150 -0.30 2.88 5.20
N ALA A 151 -1.60 3.06 5.47
CA ALA A 151 -2.13 3.14 6.84
C ALA A 151 -1.98 1.85 7.67
N HIS A 152 -1.61 0.73 7.04
CA HIS A 152 -1.26 -0.53 7.71
C HIS A 152 0.25 -0.80 7.79
N MET A 153 1.09 0.12 7.31
CA MET A 153 2.53 0.08 7.48
C MET A 153 2.91 0.80 8.78
N PRO A 154 3.45 0.12 9.82
CA PRO A 154 3.70 0.75 11.12
C PRO A 154 4.55 2.01 11.06
N LEU A 155 5.60 2.03 10.23
CA LEU A 155 6.50 3.16 10.09
C LEU A 155 5.94 4.31 9.22
N HIS A 156 4.83 4.13 8.50
CA HIS A 156 4.10 5.24 7.87
C HIS A 156 3.22 6.00 8.88
N THR A 157 3.15 5.50 10.12
CA THR A 157 2.44 6.17 11.22
C THR A 157 3.39 6.75 12.27
N SER A 158 4.71 6.80 12.00
CA SER A 158 5.72 7.18 12.98
C SER A 158 6.75 8.15 12.42
N ALA A 159 7.07 9.19 13.20
CA ALA A 159 8.17 10.10 12.92
C ALA A 159 9.53 9.38 12.78
N ASN A 160 9.69 8.20 13.39
CA ASN A 160 10.84 7.33 13.21
C ASN A 160 10.71 6.45 11.95
N HIS A 161 10.21 7.02 10.85
CA HIS A 161 9.77 6.32 9.65
C HIS A 161 10.80 5.37 9.03
N ASP A 162 12.09 5.66 9.15
CA ASP A 162 13.18 4.82 8.65
C ASP A 162 14.10 4.36 9.77
N GLY A 163 13.68 4.42 11.03
CA GLY A 163 14.53 4.08 12.18
C GLY A 163 15.68 5.08 12.41
N GLN A 164 15.61 6.26 11.79
CA GLN A 164 16.65 7.28 11.81
C GLN A 164 16.84 7.93 13.19
N LEU A 165 15.84 7.84 14.07
CA LEU A 165 15.90 8.38 15.43
C LEU A 165 16.45 7.35 16.44
N THR A 166 16.60 6.08 16.04
CA THR A 166 16.99 4.96 16.92
C THR A 166 18.15 4.11 16.36
N ASP A 167 18.90 4.64 15.40
CA ASP A 167 20.03 3.98 14.71
C ASP A 167 19.67 2.67 13.98
N GLN A 168 18.53 2.68 13.29
CA GLN A 168 17.99 1.54 12.55
C GLN A 168 17.73 1.88 11.08
N LYS A 169 18.45 2.88 10.56
CA LYS A 169 18.29 3.41 9.20
C LYS A 169 18.17 2.30 8.14
N GLY A 170 17.15 2.39 7.29
CA GLY A 170 16.81 1.42 6.26
C GLY A 170 15.73 0.40 6.65
N ILE A 171 15.24 0.41 7.90
CA ILE A 171 14.20 -0.52 8.36
C ILE A 171 12.88 -0.34 7.59
N HIS A 172 12.60 0.87 7.08
CA HIS A 172 11.41 1.15 6.26
C HIS A 172 11.34 0.25 5.03
N ALA A 173 12.35 0.36 4.17
CA ALA A 173 12.44 -0.39 2.93
C ALA A 173 12.62 -1.90 3.19
N LEU A 174 13.28 -2.27 4.29
CA LEU A 174 13.37 -3.68 4.71
C LEU A 174 11.98 -4.25 4.96
N TRP A 175 11.15 -3.58 5.78
CA TRP A 175 9.83 -4.06 6.14
C TRP A 175 8.84 -4.00 4.98
N GLU A 176 8.75 -2.88 4.27
CA GLU A 176 7.68 -2.64 3.27
C GLU A 176 7.95 -3.31 1.92
N SER A 177 9.21 -3.51 1.55
CA SER A 177 9.60 -4.02 0.23
C SER A 177 10.23 -5.40 0.36
N LYS A 178 11.38 -5.49 1.04
CA LYS A 178 12.18 -6.72 1.03
C LYS A 178 11.47 -7.90 1.70
N LEU A 179 10.74 -7.68 2.81
CA LEU A 179 10.00 -8.77 3.46
C LEU A 179 8.85 -9.30 2.56
N PRO A 180 7.92 -8.48 2.03
CA PRO A 180 6.92 -8.95 1.08
C PRO A 180 7.50 -9.61 -0.18
N GLU A 181 8.57 -9.06 -0.77
CA GLU A 181 9.20 -9.63 -1.96
C GLU A 181 9.71 -11.07 -1.72
N LEU A 182 10.29 -11.33 -0.55
CA LEU A 182 10.81 -12.64 -0.19
C LEU A 182 9.73 -13.63 0.26
N PHE A 183 8.72 -13.16 1.02
CA PHE A 183 7.86 -14.04 1.81
C PHE A 183 6.38 -14.04 1.40
N ALA A 184 5.88 -13.04 0.66
CA ALA A 184 4.44 -12.92 0.39
C ALA A 184 3.82 -14.07 -0.40
N LYS A 185 4.62 -14.83 -1.15
CA LYS A 185 4.17 -16.06 -1.83
C LYS A 185 3.74 -17.16 -0.87
N ASN A 186 4.15 -17.09 0.39
CA ASN A 186 3.81 -18.06 1.43
C ASN A 186 2.68 -17.56 2.35
N TYR A 187 2.23 -16.31 2.20
CA TYR A 187 1.18 -15.74 3.03
C TYR A 187 -0.19 -16.26 2.63
N LYS A 188 -1.06 -16.44 3.61
CA LYS A 188 -2.46 -16.79 3.44
C LYS A 188 -3.31 -15.54 3.55
N LEU A 189 -3.58 -14.94 2.39
CA LEU A 189 -4.18 -13.61 2.28
C LEU A 189 -5.71 -13.62 2.19
N ASN A 190 -6.34 -14.73 2.53
CA ASN A 190 -7.80 -14.79 2.65
C ASN A 190 -8.29 -14.08 3.90
N VAL A 191 -9.40 -13.37 3.70
CA VAL A 191 -10.08 -12.61 4.73
C VAL A 191 -11.59 -12.82 4.65
N PRO A 192 -12.34 -12.53 5.72
CA PRO A 192 -13.79 -12.48 5.67
C PRO A 192 -14.30 -11.49 4.61
N GLN A 193 -15.55 -11.65 4.21
CA GLN A 193 -16.21 -10.69 3.33
C GLN A 193 -16.25 -9.29 3.96
N ALA A 194 -16.15 -8.27 3.11
CA ALA A 194 -16.21 -6.85 3.45
C ALA A 194 -17.36 -6.51 4.40
N GLN A 195 -17.08 -5.62 5.35
CA GLN A 195 -18.05 -5.14 6.33
C GLN A 195 -18.37 -3.67 6.11
N TYR A 196 -19.59 -3.27 6.47
CA TYR A 196 -19.99 -1.86 6.41
C TYR A 196 -19.47 -1.13 7.64
N TYR A 197 -18.82 0.02 7.43
CA TYR A 197 -18.48 0.93 8.51
C TYR A 197 -19.59 1.95 8.72
N GLU A 198 -20.27 1.86 9.87
CA GLU A 198 -21.29 2.85 10.29
C GLU A 198 -20.67 4.24 10.48
N ASP A 199 -19.43 4.27 10.95
CA ASP A 199 -18.65 5.48 11.17
C ASP A 199 -17.27 5.32 10.51
N VAL A 200 -17.16 5.90 9.31
CA VAL A 200 -15.93 5.89 8.49
C VAL A 200 -14.78 6.61 9.21
N HIS A 201 -15.09 7.72 9.89
CA HIS A 201 -14.11 8.50 10.61
C HIS A 201 -13.50 7.67 11.76
N LYS A 202 -14.36 7.07 12.59
CA LYS A 202 -13.91 6.16 13.66
C LYS A 202 -13.11 4.97 13.12
N ALA A 203 -13.51 4.39 12.00
CA ALA A 203 -12.80 3.28 11.37
C ALA A 203 -11.37 3.68 10.96
N ILE A 204 -11.19 4.86 10.35
CA ILE A 204 -9.87 5.39 9.95
C ILE A 204 -8.98 5.60 11.17
N TRP A 205 -9.47 6.28 12.21
CA TRP A 205 -8.65 6.55 13.39
C TRP A 205 -8.32 5.28 14.18
N ASN A 206 -9.25 4.32 14.28
CA ASN A 206 -8.95 3.02 14.89
C ASN A 206 -7.83 2.28 14.14
N MET A 207 -7.88 2.29 12.81
CA MET A 207 -6.85 1.69 11.96
C MET A 207 -5.47 2.34 12.19
N ILE A 208 -5.40 3.67 12.19
CA ILE A 208 -4.15 4.41 12.39
C ILE A 208 -3.55 4.12 13.78
N ASN A 209 -4.38 4.16 14.83
CA ASN A 209 -3.94 3.86 16.20
C ASN A 209 -3.46 2.40 16.36
N ASP A 210 -4.19 1.45 15.79
CA ASP A 210 -3.82 0.02 15.80
C ASP A 210 -2.48 -0.20 15.11
N THR A 211 -2.30 0.33 13.90
CA THR A 211 -1.03 0.24 13.16
C THR A 211 0.11 0.93 13.89
N HIS A 212 -0.12 2.12 14.45
CA HIS A 212 0.90 2.87 15.20
C HIS A 212 1.41 2.11 16.42
N SER A 213 0.54 1.36 17.10
CA SER A 213 0.92 0.53 18.25
C SER A 213 1.99 -0.53 17.91
N LEU A 214 2.18 -0.84 16.63
CA LEU A 214 3.16 -1.81 16.14
C LEU A 214 4.52 -1.19 15.80
N ALA A 215 4.64 0.14 15.72
CA ALA A 215 5.88 0.82 15.36
C ALA A 215 7.00 0.52 16.37
N GLN A 216 6.72 0.70 17.66
CA GLN A 216 7.70 0.41 18.71
C GLN A 216 8.08 -1.08 18.78
N PRO A 217 7.13 -2.05 18.81
CA PRO A 217 7.47 -3.48 18.73
C PRO A 217 8.34 -3.86 17.52
N LEU A 218 8.04 -3.32 16.33
CA LEU A 218 8.84 -3.53 15.13
C LEU A 218 10.29 -3.03 15.32
N LEU A 219 10.44 -1.80 15.81
CA LEU A 219 11.74 -1.19 16.05
C LEU A 219 12.52 -1.94 17.14
N ASP A 220 11.87 -2.37 18.23
CA ASP A 220 12.53 -3.13 19.30
C ASP A 220 13.08 -4.47 18.80
N VAL A 221 12.31 -5.18 17.99
CA VAL A 221 12.74 -6.44 17.38
C VAL A 221 13.94 -6.22 16.46
N ASP A 222 13.88 -5.25 15.54
CA ASP A 222 15.01 -4.95 14.67
C ASP A 222 16.25 -4.49 15.48
N LYS A 223 16.08 -3.64 16.50
CA LYS A 223 17.21 -3.16 17.33
C LYS A 223 17.90 -4.33 18.03
N LYS A 224 17.14 -5.23 18.63
CA LYS A 224 17.67 -6.43 19.29
C LYS A 224 18.39 -7.34 18.30
N LEU A 225 17.81 -7.58 17.13
CA LEU A 225 18.43 -8.43 16.12
C LEU A 225 19.71 -7.80 15.55
N ARG A 226 19.68 -6.50 15.24
CA ARG A 226 20.82 -5.73 14.71
C ARG A 226 21.98 -5.68 15.67
N THR A 227 21.72 -5.50 16.96
CA THR A 227 22.77 -5.45 18.01
C THR A 227 23.43 -6.80 18.28
N THR A 228 22.74 -7.90 18.00
CA THR A 228 23.24 -9.27 18.21
C THR A 228 23.78 -9.94 16.95
N THR A 229 23.69 -9.25 15.80
CA THR A 229 24.12 -9.78 14.50
C THR A 229 25.34 -9.00 14.00
N PRO A 230 26.46 -9.66 13.63
CA PRO A 230 27.60 -8.98 13.01
C PRO A 230 27.19 -8.19 11.76
N GLU A 231 27.81 -7.03 11.52
CA GLU A 231 27.43 -6.13 10.42
C GLU A 231 27.46 -6.80 9.03
N ASN A 232 28.45 -7.67 8.78
CA ASN A 232 28.58 -8.49 7.57
C ASN A 232 27.52 -9.59 7.42
N LYS A 233 26.65 -9.75 8.41
CA LYS A 233 25.46 -10.61 8.38
C LYS A 233 24.18 -9.80 8.32
N VAL A 234 24.17 -8.56 8.79
CA VAL A 234 23.04 -7.62 8.62
C VAL A 234 22.94 -7.17 7.16
N PHE A 235 24.07 -6.78 6.58
CA PHE A 235 24.13 -6.21 5.24
C PHE A 235 24.92 -7.07 4.26
N VAL A 236 24.62 -6.92 2.98
CA VAL A 236 25.43 -7.46 1.89
C VAL A 236 26.73 -6.65 1.82
N MET A 237 27.86 -7.34 1.68
CA MET A 237 29.17 -6.73 1.51
C MET A 237 29.60 -6.75 0.03
N ASP A 238 30.29 -5.72 -0.42
CA ASP A 238 30.91 -5.66 -1.75
C ASP A 238 32.26 -6.40 -1.78
N ALA A 239 32.92 -6.39 -2.94
CA ALA A 239 34.20 -7.08 -3.14
C ALA A 239 35.35 -6.53 -2.26
N ASP A 240 35.24 -5.28 -1.79
CA ASP A 240 36.22 -4.64 -0.92
C ASP A 240 35.90 -4.84 0.58
N GLY A 241 34.85 -5.62 0.89
CA GLY A 241 34.38 -5.88 2.25
C GLY A 241 33.62 -4.71 2.89
N LYS A 242 33.15 -3.74 2.09
CA LYS A 242 32.31 -2.63 2.56
C LYS A 242 30.83 -2.94 2.38
N VAL A 243 29.97 -2.29 3.15
CA VAL A 243 28.51 -2.42 3.01
C VAL A 243 28.08 -1.97 1.62
N LEU A 244 27.47 -2.90 0.87
CA LEU A 244 26.90 -2.63 -0.44
C LEU A 244 25.79 -1.59 -0.31
N LYS A 245 25.84 -0.58 -1.18
CA LYS A 245 24.83 0.47 -1.29
C LYS A 245 23.96 0.26 -2.53
N SER A 246 22.67 0.51 -2.39
CA SER A 246 21.73 0.55 -3.50
C SER A 246 21.96 1.79 -4.36
N LYS A 247 21.26 1.89 -5.51
CA LYS A 247 21.24 3.09 -6.36
C LYS A 247 20.81 4.37 -5.63
N TYR A 248 20.13 4.24 -4.48
CA TYR A 248 19.68 5.35 -3.64
C TYR A 248 20.59 5.59 -2.43
N ASN A 249 21.80 5.03 -2.44
CA ASN A 249 22.79 5.14 -1.36
C ASN A 249 22.34 4.53 -0.01
N SER A 250 21.35 3.64 -0.03
CA SER A 250 20.88 2.90 1.16
C SER A 250 21.64 1.57 1.30
N ALA A 251 21.90 1.14 2.53
CA ALA A 251 22.53 -0.15 2.78
C ALA A 251 21.62 -1.31 2.31
N VAL A 252 22.20 -2.30 1.64
CA VAL A 252 21.46 -3.47 1.16
C VAL A 252 21.45 -4.54 2.25
N PHE A 253 20.26 -4.85 2.78
CA PHE A 253 20.11 -5.92 3.78
C PHE A 253 20.34 -7.30 3.17
N SER A 254 20.93 -8.21 3.94
CA SER A 254 21.05 -9.61 3.54
C SER A 254 19.70 -10.34 3.64
N ASP A 255 19.50 -11.37 2.83
CA ASP A 255 18.29 -12.21 2.92
C ASP A 255 18.24 -13.02 4.22
N GLU A 256 19.42 -13.39 4.76
CA GLU A 256 19.53 -14.07 6.06
C GLU A 256 19.00 -13.19 7.20
N TYR A 257 19.36 -11.90 7.20
CA TYR A 257 18.86 -10.94 8.19
C TYR A 257 17.36 -10.70 8.02
N ALA A 258 16.91 -10.48 6.77
CA ALA A 258 15.50 -10.27 6.46
C ALA A 258 14.63 -11.46 6.93
N LYS A 259 15.10 -12.69 6.72
CA LYS A 259 14.43 -13.90 7.21
C LYS A 259 14.32 -13.94 8.73
N LYS A 260 15.43 -13.69 9.45
CA LYS A 260 15.43 -13.67 10.92
C LYS A 260 14.51 -12.59 11.48
N LEU A 261 14.52 -11.40 10.87
CA LEU A 261 13.60 -10.33 11.24
C LEU A 261 12.15 -10.77 11.04
N HIS A 262 11.81 -11.30 9.87
CA HIS A 262 10.48 -11.79 9.56
C HIS A 262 9.99 -12.86 10.55
N GLU A 263 10.84 -13.82 10.92
CA GLU A 263 10.55 -14.84 11.92
C GLU A 263 10.28 -14.22 13.30
N GLN A 264 11.11 -13.25 13.74
CA GLN A 264 10.92 -12.58 15.04
C GLN A 264 9.73 -11.63 15.08
N LEU A 265 9.33 -11.07 13.94
CA LEU A 265 8.10 -10.29 13.79
C LEU A 265 6.84 -11.17 13.85
N ASN A 266 6.98 -12.50 13.88
CA ASN A 266 5.93 -13.46 14.19
C ASN A 266 4.62 -13.22 13.42
N GLY A 267 4.73 -13.08 12.10
CA GLY A 267 3.58 -12.88 11.21
C GLY A 267 3.04 -11.45 11.14
N MET A 268 3.70 -10.44 11.72
CA MET A 268 3.25 -9.04 11.68
C MET A 268 2.96 -8.55 10.25
N VAL A 269 3.86 -8.82 9.29
CA VAL A 269 3.70 -8.36 7.89
C VAL A 269 2.44 -8.95 7.26
N GLU A 270 2.30 -10.28 7.34
CA GLU A 270 1.12 -10.99 6.83
C GLU A 270 -0.18 -10.50 7.50
N ASN A 271 -0.16 -10.32 8.82
CA ASN A 271 -1.32 -9.83 9.57
C ASN A 271 -1.71 -8.41 9.15
N GLN A 272 -0.74 -7.50 8.98
CA GLN A 272 -1.02 -6.14 8.49
C GLN A 272 -1.54 -6.16 7.05
N MET A 273 -1.02 -7.01 6.17
CA MET A 273 -1.58 -7.18 4.81
C MET A 273 -3.03 -7.68 4.87
N ARG A 274 -3.36 -8.65 5.71
CA ARG A 274 -4.74 -9.15 5.87
C ARG A 274 -5.69 -8.09 6.45
N LYS A 275 -5.22 -7.28 7.40
CA LYS A 275 -5.99 -6.13 7.89
C LYS A 275 -6.21 -5.09 6.78
N ALA A 276 -5.18 -4.78 5.99
CA ALA A 276 -5.29 -3.88 4.85
C ALA A 276 -6.29 -4.38 3.80
N ILE A 277 -6.25 -5.67 3.44
CA ILE A 277 -7.21 -6.29 2.51
C ILE A 277 -8.64 -6.14 3.04
N THR A 278 -8.84 -6.45 4.32
CA THR A 278 -10.15 -6.36 4.98
C THR A 278 -10.68 -4.94 4.98
N ALA A 279 -9.82 -3.98 5.35
CA ALA A 279 -10.14 -2.56 5.39
C ALA A 279 -10.46 -2.05 3.98
N THR A 280 -9.59 -2.27 2.99
CA THR A 280 -9.79 -1.85 1.60
C THR A 280 -11.12 -2.33 1.05
N ALA A 281 -11.44 -3.62 1.18
CA ALA A 281 -12.71 -4.16 0.74
C ALA A 281 -13.90 -3.53 1.48
N SER A 282 -13.77 -3.30 2.79
CA SER A 282 -14.80 -2.70 3.64
C SER A 282 -15.03 -1.22 3.35
N PHE A 283 -13.99 -0.44 3.08
CA PHE A 283 -14.10 0.97 2.67
C PHE A 283 -14.74 1.11 1.29
N TRP A 284 -14.34 0.29 0.30
CA TRP A 284 -15.00 0.26 -1.01
C TRP A 284 -16.48 -0.10 -0.91
N TYR A 285 -16.78 -1.15 -0.13
CA TYR A 285 -18.16 -1.56 0.14
C TYR A 285 -18.95 -0.44 0.84
N THR A 286 -18.37 0.20 1.85
CA THR A 286 -18.99 1.30 2.59
C THR A 286 -19.30 2.49 1.68
N ALA A 287 -18.38 2.87 0.79
CA ALA A 287 -18.62 3.94 -0.17
C ALA A 287 -19.79 3.62 -1.12
N TRP A 288 -19.88 2.37 -1.60
CA TRP A 288 -21.01 1.93 -2.42
C TRP A 288 -22.35 1.91 -1.65
N VAL A 289 -22.34 1.45 -0.39
CA VAL A 289 -23.53 1.48 0.48
C VAL A 289 -23.99 2.92 0.72
N ASN A 290 -23.07 3.81 1.06
CA ASN A 290 -23.34 5.23 1.30
C ASN A 290 -23.86 5.95 0.04
N ALA A 291 -23.48 5.48 -1.15
CA ALA A 291 -24.00 5.96 -2.42
C ALA A 291 -25.44 5.49 -2.72
N GLY A 292 -26.06 4.69 -1.85
CA GLY A 292 -27.39 4.13 -2.04
C GLY A 292 -27.40 2.80 -2.80
N LYS A 293 -26.29 2.05 -2.79
CA LYS A 293 -26.15 0.75 -3.47
C LYS A 293 -26.54 0.80 -4.95
N PRO A 294 -25.98 1.74 -5.75
CA PRO A 294 -26.32 1.85 -7.16
C PRO A 294 -26.01 0.56 -7.92
N ASP A 295 -26.93 0.14 -8.78
CA ASP A 295 -26.70 -0.99 -9.70
C ASP A 295 -25.58 -0.66 -10.69
N LEU A 296 -24.54 -1.51 -10.69
CA LEU A 296 -23.33 -1.41 -11.50
C LEU A 296 -23.34 -2.34 -12.73
N SER A 297 -24.36 -3.19 -12.87
CA SER A 297 -24.41 -4.25 -13.90
C SER A 297 -24.34 -3.72 -15.34
N ASN A 298 -24.81 -2.49 -15.56
CA ASN A 298 -24.81 -1.81 -16.86
C ASN A 298 -23.57 -0.94 -17.11
N LEU A 299 -22.58 -0.95 -16.21
CA LEU A 299 -21.34 -0.17 -16.38
C LEU A 299 -20.32 -0.88 -17.27
N ASP A 300 -20.45 -2.19 -17.45
CA ASP A 300 -19.62 -2.99 -18.34
C ASP A 300 -20.44 -3.65 -19.44
N ALA A 301 -19.76 -3.94 -20.56
CA ALA A 301 -20.37 -4.74 -21.61
C ALA A 301 -20.62 -6.17 -21.10
N PRO A 302 -21.81 -6.77 -21.33
CA PRO A 302 -22.13 -8.12 -20.85
C PRO A 302 -21.11 -9.21 -21.25
N ALA A 303 -20.47 -9.04 -22.42
CA ALA A 303 -19.44 -9.95 -22.92
C ALA A 303 -18.18 -10.00 -22.02
N VAL A 304 -17.85 -8.91 -21.31
CA VAL A 304 -16.72 -8.88 -20.36
C VAL A 304 -17.05 -9.75 -19.15
N THR A 305 -18.22 -9.53 -18.55
CA THR A 305 -18.72 -10.32 -17.42
C THR A 305 -18.83 -11.81 -17.78
N GLN A 306 -19.35 -12.12 -18.97
CA GLN A 306 -19.46 -13.51 -19.43
C GLN A 306 -18.08 -14.17 -19.58
N ARG A 307 -17.10 -13.46 -20.14
CA ARG A 307 -15.73 -13.96 -20.31
C ARG A 307 -15.08 -14.26 -18.96
N ASN A 308 -15.28 -13.38 -17.98
CA ASN A 308 -14.63 -13.48 -16.67
C ASN A 308 -15.36 -14.39 -15.67
N TYR A 309 -16.59 -14.80 -15.96
CA TYR A 309 -17.44 -15.54 -15.04
C TYR A 309 -16.78 -16.83 -14.50
N GLN A 310 -16.21 -17.65 -15.38
CA GLN A 310 -15.56 -18.90 -14.95
C GLN A 310 -14.27 -18.63 -14.17
N ALA A 311 -13.46 -17.67 -14.63
CA ALA A 311 -12.22 -17.27 -13.96
C ALA A 311 -12.51 -16.80 -12.53
N LEU A 312 -13.48 -15.90 -12.33
CA LEU A 312 -13.88 -15.43 -11.01
C LEU A 312 -14.24 -16.60 -10.07
N ARG A 313 -14.96 -17.60 -10.57
CA ARG A 313 -15.37 -18.74 -9.75
C ARG A 313 -14.20 -19.63 -9.32
N ASP A 314 -13.22 -19.81 -10.19
CA ASP A 314 -12.05 -20.64 -9.88
C ASP A 314 -11.07 -19.89 -8.98
N ASP A 315 -10.87 -18.61 -9.25
CA ASP A 315 -10.02 -17.72 -8.46
C ASP A 315 -10.60 -17.44 -7.06
N LEU A 316 -11.92 -17.45 -6.91
CA LEU A 316 -12.57 -17.44 -5.58
C LEU A 316 -12.26 -18.68 -4.75
N LYS A 317 -12.16 -19.87 -5.36
CA LYS A 317 -11.80 -21.10 -4.64
C LYS A 317 -10.36 -21.03 -4.14
N LEU A 318 -9.45 -20.53 -4.98
CA LEU A 318 -8.05 -20.29 -4.59
C LEU A 318 -7.97 -19.28 -3.44
N PHE A 319 -8.70 -18.16 -3.57
CA PHE A 319 -8.77 -17.17 -2.51
C PHE A 319 -9.31 -17.77 -1.21
N GLN A 320 -10.34 -18.62 -1.24
CA GLN A 320 -10.84 -19.29 -0.02
C GLN A 320 -9.80 -20.20 0.66
N GLN A 321 -8.82 -20.72 -0.10
CA GLN A 321 -7.69 -21.52 0.42
C GLN A 321 -6.50 -20.66 0.90
N GLY A 322 -6.62 -19.33 0.81
CA GLY A 322 -5.59 -18.37 1.19
C GLY A 322 -4.66 -17.96 0.06
N ASP A 323 -4.84 -18.49 -1.14
CA ASP A 323 -3.93 -18.29 -2.26
C ASP A 323 -4.43 -17.20 -3.22
N LEU A 324 -3.50 -16.37 -3.71
CA LEU A 324 -3.78 -15.39 -4.76
C LEU A 324 -3.30 -15.89 -6.12
N PHE A 325 -4.05 -15.56 -7.16
CA PHE A 325 -3.89 -16.03 -8.53
C PHE A 325 -3.19 -14.99 -9.41
N GLY A 326 -2.48 -15.45 -10.44
CA GLY A 326 -1.93 -14.58 -11.49
C GLY A 326 -0.97 -13.50 -11.01
N ILE A 327 -0.29 -13.69 -9.86
CA ILE A 327 0.78 -12.82 -9.39
C ILE A 327 2.10 -13.56 -9.55
N ARG A 328 3.05 -12.96 -10.26
CA ARG A 328 4.45 -13.40 -10.31
C ARG A 328 5.30 -12.29 -9.70
N ASN A 329 6.18 -12.62 -8.76
CA ASN A 329 7.18 -11.66 -8.32
C ASN A 329 8.23 -11.51 -9.45
N GLN A 330 8.89 -10.36 -9.54
CA GLN A 330 9.91 -10.13 -10.59
C GLN A 330 11.06 -11.16 -10.57
N ASN A 331 11.25 -11.85 -9.45
CA ASN A 331 12.30 -12.85 -9.24
C ASN A 331 11.78 -14.31 -9.28
N ASP A 332 10.50 -14.53 -9.65
CA ASP A 332 9.93 -15.85 -9.98
C ASP A 332 10.08 -16.13 -11.49
#